data_AF-A0A2P8FDT4-F1
#
_entry.id   AF-A0A2P8FDT4-F1
#
_cell.length_a   1.000
_cell.length_b   1.000
_cell.length_c   1.000
_cell.angle_alpha   90.00
_cell.angle_beta   90.00
_cell.angle_gamma   90.00
#
_symmetry.space_group_name_H-M   'P 1'
#
loop_
_entity.id
_entity.type
_entity.pdbx_description
1 polymer ?
#
loop_
_entity_poly.entity_id
_entity_poly.type
_entity_poly.pdbx_seq_one_letter_code
_entity_poly.pdbx_strand_id
1 'polypeptide(L)' 'MHTSIADDSADSSRLARYGQLVQDLLSQTSPDEWIGDLWSIYSGYMVFEKEAGYNPRCTEIFETFRELVFFFQKAQKLRA' A
#
# COMPACT_ATOMS: atom_id res chain seq x y z
N MET A 1 12.93 -42.10 -11.49
CA MET A 1 13.35 -40.75 -11.95
C MET A 1 12.18 -40.05 -12.63
N HIS A 2 11.56 -39.07 -11.97
CA HIS A 2 11.19 -37.81 -12.60
C HIS A 2 10.95 -36.77 -11.49
N THR A 3 11.77 -35.73 -11.58
CA THR A 3 11.85 -34.53 -10.74
C THR A 3 10.58 -33.69 -10.82
N SER A 4 10.04 -33.29 -9.66
CA SER A 4 9.22 -32.09 -9.54
C SER A 4 9.74 -31.27 -8.37
N ILE A 5 10.77 -30.45 -8.62
CA ILE A 5 11.34 -29.47 -7.68
C ILE A 5 11.39 -28.08 -8.36
N ALA A 6 10.52 -27.81 -9.34
CA ALA A 6 10.62 -26.60 -10.16
C ALA A 6 9.66 -25.46 -9.77
N ASP A 7 8.57 -25.71 -9.02
CA ASP A 7 7.56 -24.67 -8.77
C ASP A 7 7.69 -23.93 -7.42
N ASP A 8 8.07 -24.62 -6.34
CA ASP A 8 8.18 -23.96 -5.01
C ASP A 8 9.26 -22.86 -4.97
N SER A 9 10.30 -22.98 -5.80
CA SER A 9 11.43 -22.05 -5.84
C SER A 9 11.09 -20.72 -6.50
N ALA A 10 10.21 -20.71 -7.52
CA ALA A 10 9.89 -19.50 -8.27
C ALA A 10 8.97 -18.60 -7.46
N ASP A 11 7.93 -19.16 -6.84
CA ASP A 11 6.99 -18.40 -5.99
C ASP A 11 7.67 -17.88 -4.71
N SER A 12 8.53 -18.69 -4.10
CA SER A 12 9.36 -18.26 -2.95
C SER A 12 10.24 -17.05 -3.30
N SER A 13 10.83 -17.04 -4.50
CA SER A 13 11.67 -15.92 -4.96
C SER A 13 10.88 -14.63 -5.22
N ARG A 14 9.63 -14.74 -5.71
CA ARG A 14 8.75 -13.60 -5.97
C ARG A 14 8.27 -12.97 -4.66
N LEU A 15 7.84 -13.80 -3.71
CA LEU A 15 7.43 -13.34 -2.39
C LEU A 15 8.57 -12.65 -1.65
N ALA A 16 9.80 -13.18 -1.73
CA ALA A 16 10.97 -12.53 -1.15
C ALA A 16 11.21 -11.13 -1.73
N ARG A 17 11.06 -10.95 -3.06
CA ARG A 17 11.20 -9.65 -3.72
C ARG A 17 10.11 -8.65 -3.30
N TYR A 18 8.86 -9.10 -3.17
CA TYR A 18 7.80 -8.24 -2.64
C TYR A 18 8.05 -7.86 -1.19
N GLY A 19 8.52 -8.80 -0.36
CA GLY A 19 8.91 -8.55 1.02
C GLY A 19 10.01 -7.48 1.11
N GLN A 20 11.03 -7.56 0.26
CA GLN A 20 12.10 -6.56 0.19
C GLN A 20 11.55 -5.18 -0.17
N LEU A 21 10.69 -5.06 -1.19
CA LEU A 21 10.08 -3.79 -1.59
C LEU A 21 9.26 -3.16 -0.45
N VAL A 22 8.50 -3.97 0.27
CA VAL A 22 7.71 -3.51 1.43
C VAL A 22 8.64 -3.08 2.56
N GLN A 23 9.70 -3.83 2.83
CA GLN A 23 10.68 -3.48 3.85
C GLN A 23 11.38 -2.16 3.54
N ASP A 24 11.82 -1.98 2.29
CA ASP A 24 12.46 -0.75 1.83
C ASP A 24 11.51 0.44 1.96
N LEU A 25 10.23 0.28 1.59
CA LEU A 25 9.20 1.31 1.76
C LEU A 25 9.01 1.71 3.23
N LEU A 26 8.89 0.72 4.13
CA LEU A 26 8.69 0.95 5.57
C LEU A 26 9.95 1.45 6.30
N SER A 27 11.10 1.41 5.64
CA SER A 27 12.36 1.96 6.16
C SER A 27 12.57 3.45 5.86
N GLN A 28 11.85 4.00 4.87
CA GLN A 28 12.01 5.40 4.47
C GLN A 28 11.47 6.38 5.52
N THR A 29 10.35 6.03 6.14
CA THR A 29 9.69 6.85 7.17
C THR A 29 8.79 5.96 8.05
N SER A 30 8.31 6.51 9.18
CA SER A 30 7.42 5.82 10.10
C SER A 30 6.04 5.57 9.47
N PRO A 31 5.34 4.48 9.84
CA PRO A 31 3.97 4.25 9.39
C PRO A 31 3.01 5.40 9.72
N ASP A 32 3.22 6.10 10.84
CA ASP A 32 2.40 7.25 11.24
C ASP A 32 2.56 8.44 10.29
N GLU A 33 3.80 8.73 9.86
CA GLU A 33 4.08 9.76 8.86
C GLU A 33 3.44 9.41 7.51
N TRP A 34 3.57 8.16 7.04
CA TRP A 34 2.89 7.70 5.82
C TRP A 34 1.37 7.90 5.89
N ILE A 35 0.74 7.59 7.03
CA ILE A 35 -0.70 7.79 7.23
C ILE A 35 -1.04 9.29 7.18
N GLY A 36 -0.25 10.14 7.83
CA GLY A 36 -0.44 11.60 7.81
C GLY A 36 -0.35 12.18 6.39
N ASP A 37 0.64 11.74 5.62
CA ASP A 37 0.83 12.17 4.22
C ASP A 37 -0.35 11.71 3.34
N LEU A 38 -0.81 10.47 3.49
CA LEU A 38 -1.98 9.96 2.76
C LEU A 38 -3.24 10.78 3.06
N TRP A 39 -3.48 11.14 4.32
CA TRP A 39 -4.60 12.02 4.69
C TRP A 39 -4.46 13.41 4.08
N SER A 40 -3.26 13.96 4.05
CA SER A 40 -2.98 15.26 3.44
C SER A 40 -3.25 15.25 1.93
N ILE A 41 -2.83 14.19 1.23
CA ILE A 41 -3.08 13.99 -0.20
C ILE A 41 -4.59 13.84 -0.47
N TYR A 42 -5.27 12.95 0.26
CA TYR A 42 -6.68 12.67 0.03
C TYR A 42 -7.58 13.87 0.37
N SER A 43 -7.30 14.58 1.47
CA SER A 43 -8.06 15.78 1.84
C SER A 43 -7.87 16.92 0.82
N GLY A 44 -6.65 17.14 0.34
CA GLY A 44 -6.38 18.09 -0.74
C GLY A 44 -7.12 17.73 -2.02
N TYR A 45 -7.13 16.45 -2.40
CA TYR A 45 -7.92 15.94 -3.52
C TYR A 45 -9.42 16.21 -3.33
N MET A 46 -9.98 15.93 -2.14
CA MET A 46 -11.40 16.16 -1.86
C MET A 46 -11.81 17.64 -1.91
N VAL A 47 -10.92 18.54 -1.51
CA VAL A 47 -11.13 19.99 -1.65
C VAL A 47 -11.23 20.37 -3.13
N PHE A 48 -10.29 19.89 -3.96
CA PHE A 48 -10.30 20.14 -5.39
C PHE A 48 -11.52 19.53 -6.10
N GLU A 49 -11.89 18.30 -5.76
CA GLU A 49 -13.06 17.60 -6.31
C GLU A 49 -14.36 18.38 -6.12
N LYS A 50 -14.52 19.01 -4.94
CA LYS A 50 -15.68 19.86 -4.66
C LYS A 50 -15.79 21.03 -5.63
N GLU A 51 -14.68 21.51 -6.17
CA GLU A 51 -14.61 22.62 -7.13
C GLU A 51 -14.70 22.13 -8.59
N ALA A 52 -14.16 20.95 -8.89
CA ALA A 52 -14.06 20.39 -10.24
C ALA A 52 -15.36 19.73 -10.76
N GLY A 53 -16.29 19.38 -9.87
CA GLY A 53 -17.58 18.76 -10.23
C GLY A 53 -17.59 17.24 -10.02
N TYR A 54 -18.44 16.52 -10.75
CA TYR A 54 -18.61 15.07 -10.56
C TYR A 54 -17.44 14.26 -11.14
N ASN A 55 -16.74 13.52 -10.28
CA ASN A 55 -15.77 12.50 -10.69
C ASN A 55 -16.36 11.08 -10.51
N PRO A 56 -16.50 10.30 -11.59
CA PRO A 56 -17.04 8.94 -11.51
C PRO A 56 -16.12 7.97 -10.76
N ARG A 57 -14.84 8.32 -10.54
CA ARG A 57 -13.85 7.47 -9.86
C ARG A 57 -13.70 7.76 -8.37
N CYS A 58 -14.54 8.63 -7.80
CA CYS A 58 -14.41 9.09 -6.42
C CYS A 58 -14.43 7.92 -5.42
N THR A 59 -15.29 6.93 -5.64
CA THR A 59 -15.39 5.72 -4.81
C THR A 59 -14.10 4.90 -4.83
N GLU A 60 -13.55 4.63 -6.02
CA GLU A 60 -12.33 3.83 -6.19
C GLU A 60 -11.10 4.54 -5.61
N ILE A 61 -11.06 5.86 -5.70
CA ILE A 61 -9.99 6.68 -5.11
C ILE A 61 -10.07 6.62 -3.58
N PHE A 62 -11.27 6.74 -3.01
CA PHE A 62 -11.48 6.56 -1.57
C PHE A 62 -11.08 5.16 -1.10
N GLU A 63 -11.48 4.11 -1.84
CA GLU A 63 -11.12 2.73 -1.51
C GLU A 63 -9.60 2.51 -1.53
N THR A 64 -8.92 3.03 -2.56
CA THR A 64 -7.45 2.96 -2.66
C THR A 64 -6.79 3.64 -1.47
N PHE A 65 -7.23 4.86 -1.13
CA PHE A 65 -6.76 5.58 0.04
C PHE A 65 -6.98 4.77 1.33
N ARG A 66 -8.18 4.24 1.54
CA ARG A 66 -8.55 3.45 2.72
C ARG A 66 -7.66 2.22 2.89
N GLU A 67 -7.45 1.47 1.81
CA GLU A 67 -6.62 0.24 1.86
C GLU A 67 -5.15 0.57 2.16
N LEU A 68 -4.61 1.67 1.62
CA LEU A 68 -3.25 2.11 1.95
C LEU A 68 -3.11 2.52 3.41
N VAL A 69 -4.06 3.29 3.95
CA VAL A 69 -4.06 3.64 5.39
C VAL A 69 -4.10 2.38 6.25
N PHE A 70 -4.98 1.43 5.92
CA PHE A 70 -5.07 0.17 6.66
C PHE A 70 -3.82 -0.69 6.54
N PHE A 71 -3.14 -0.67 5.40
CA PHE A 71 -1.86 -1.33 5.23
C PHE A 71 -0.82 -0.77 6.21
N PHE A 72 -0.63 0.55 6.27
CA PHE A 72 0.35 1.15 7.18
C PHE A 72 -0.02 0.98 8.66
N GLN A 73 -1.31 1.04 9.02
CA GLN A 73 -1.76 0.73 10.38
C GLN A 73 -1.44 -0.72 10.77
N LYS A 74 -1.60 -1.69 9.86
CA LYS A 74 -1.20 -3.08 10.10
C LYS A 74 0.31 -3.21 10.21
N ALA A 75 1.07 -2.54 9.33
CA ALA A 75 2.53 -2.55 9.37
C ALA A 75 3.10 -1.98 10.68
N GLN A 76 2.47 -0.93 11.23
CA GLN A 76 2.81 -0.38 12.54
C GLN A 76 2.66 -1.41 13.66
N LYS A 77 1.56 -2.17 13.66
CA LYS A 77 1.30 -3.22 14.65
C LYS A 77 2.28 -4.40 14.57
N LEU A 78 2.88 -4.64 13.40
CA LEU A 78 3.91 -5.67 13.24
C LEU A 78 5.29 -5.24 13.77
N ARG A 79 5.51 -3.94 13.95
CA ARG A 79 6.76 -3.37 14.50
C ARG A 79 6.72 -3.15 16.02
N ALA A 80 5.53 -3.21 16.63
CA ALA A 80 5.30 -3.03 18.06
C ALA A 80 5.50 -4.36 18.82
#